data_AF-A0A351TMF8-F1
#
_entry.id   AF-A0A351TMF8-F1
#
_cell.length_a   1.000
_cell.length_b   1.000
_cell.length_c   1.000
_cell.angle_alpha   90.00
_cell.angle_beta   90.00
_cell.angle_gamma   90.00
#
_symmetry.space_group_name_H-M   'P 1'
#
loop_
_entity.id
_entity.type
_entity.pdbx_description
1 polymer ?
#
loop_
_entity_poly.entity_id
_entity_poly.type
_entity_poly.pdbx_seq_one_letter_code
_entity_poly.pdbx_strand_id
1 'polypeptide(L)' 'MKMPKMVLFDYGQTLVSEQKFDGVKGTAAVLQHAVKNKYHLSAEQVQAKANEINR' A
#
# COMPACT_ATOMS: atom_id res chain seq x y z
N MET A 1 8.99 -15.45 45.30
CA MET A 1 8.16 -15.32 44.08
C MET A 1 8.87 -16.03 42.93
N LYS A 2 8.17 -16.84 42.12
CA LYS A 2 8.79 -17.53 40.97
C LYS A 2 8.56 -16.69 39.71
N MET A 3 9.65 -16.31 39.06
CA MET A 3 9.63 -15.49 37.85
C MET A 3 9.13 -16.34 36.67
N PRO A 4 8.20 -15.84 35.85
CA PRO A 4 7.68 -16.60 34.72
C PRO A 4 8.78 -16.83 33.67
N LYS A 5 8.84 -18.05 33.13
CA LYS A 5 9.84 -18.47 32.13
C LYS A 5 9.53 -17.95 30.72
N MET A 6 8.31 -17.47 30.47
CA MET A 6 7.84 -17.02 29.17
C MET A 6 6.64 -16.08 29.35
N VAL A 7 6.57 -15.03 28.54
CA VAL A 7 5.43 -14.12 28.45
C VAL A 7 4.92 -14.20 27.02
N LEU A 8 3.68 -14.66 26.85
CA LEU A 8 2.99 -14.69 25.57
C LEU A 8 2.08 -13.47 25.47
N PHE A 9 2.32 -12.64 24.45
CA PHE A 9 1.43 -11.55 24.08
C PHE A 9 0.43 -12.09 23.07
N ASP A 10 -0.82 -12.22 23.48
CA ASP A 10 -1.94 -12.42 22.56
C ASP A 10 -2.32 -11.05 21.99
N TYR A 11 -2.00 -10.81 20.72
CA TYR A 11 -2.33 -9.57 20.02
C TYR A 11 -3.81 -9.47 19.63
N GLY A 12 -4.68 -10.30 20.22
CA GLY A 12 -6.14 -10.11 20.19
C GLY A 12 -6.64 -9.81 18.79
N GLN A 13 -6.55 -10.79 17.88
CA GLN A 13 -7.21 -10.75 16.57
C GLN A 13 -6.98 -9.53 15.68
N THR A 14 -5.98 -8.67 15.91
CA THR A 14 -5.67 -7.63 14.92
C THR A 14 -4.75 -8.19 13.83
N LEU A 15 -5.21 -9.24 13.15
CA LEU A 15 -4.75 -9.55 11.81
C LEU A 15 -5.38 -8.48 10.92
N VAL A 16 -4.69 -7.35 10.75
CA VAL A 16 -5.02 -6.41 9.68
C VAL A 16 -5.07 -7.23 8.40
N SER A 17 -6.25 -7.34 7.79
CA SER A 17 -6.39 -7.89 6.44
C SER A 17 -5.83 -6.85 5.49
N GLU A 18 -4.49 -6.81 5.44
CA GLU A 18 -3.76 -5.94 4.54
C GLU A 18 -4.09 -6.40 3.12
N GLN A 19 -4.95 -5.63 2.45
CA GLN A 19 -5.20 -5.85 1.05
C GLN A 19 -3.89 -5.63 0.29
N LYS A 20 -3.69 -6.41 -0.77
CA LYS A 20 -2.55 -6.20 -1.66
C LYS A 20 -2.54 -4.75 -2.14
N PHE A 21 -1.34 -4.21 -2.29
CA PHE A 21 -1.16 -2.86 -2.82
C PHE A 21 -1.84 -2.72 -4.18
N ASP A 22 -2.75 -1.74 -4.29
CA ASP A 22 -3.43 -1.37 -5.52
C ASP A 22 -2.80 -0.07 -6.06
N GLY A 23 -1.84 -0.22 -6.97
CA GLY A 23 -1.08 0.90 -7.50
C GLY A 23 -1.91 1.86 -8.36
N VAL A 24 -3.02 1.40 -8.95
CA VAL A 24 -3.93 2.28 -9.70
C VAL A 24 -4.69 3.18 -8.72
N LYS A 25 -5.28 2.61 -7.65
CA LYS A 25 -5.96 3.40 -6.62
C LYS A 25 -5.02 4.39 -5.93
N GLY A 26 -3.81 3.95 -5.59
CA GLY A 26 -2.80 4.82 -4.99
C GLY A 26 -2.45 6.00 -5.90
N THR A 27 -2.18 5.72 -7.18
CA THR A 27 -1.86 6.75 -8.17
C THR A 27 -3.03 7.71 -8.40
N ALA A 28 -4.27 7.19 -8.48
CA ALA A 28 -5.47 8.01 -8.64
C ALA A 28 -5.65 9.00 -7.47
N ALA A 29 -5.44 8.54 -6.23
CA ALA A 29 -5.50 9.40 -5.05
C ALA A 29 -4.45 10.52 -5.08
N VAL A 30 -3.23 10.22 -5.52
CA VAL A 30 -2.17 11.24 -5.66
C VAL A 30 -2.49 12.23 -6.78
N LEU A 31 -3.00 11.76 -7.92
CA LEU A 31 -3.35 12.61 -9.07
C LEU A 31 -4.46 13.62 -8.75
N GLN A 32 -5.38 13.32 -7.84
CA GLN A 32 -6.41 14.26 -7.37
C GLN A 32 -5.81 15.51 -6.70
N HIS A 33 -4.62 15.39 -6.11
CA HIS A 33 -3.93 16.47 -5.43
C HIS A 33 -2.73 17.02 -6.22
N ALA A 34 -2.52 16.54 -7.45
CA ALA A 34 -1.39 16.95 -8.27
C ALA A 34 -1.55 18.41 -8.73
N VAL A 35 -0.57 19.25 -8.41
CA VAL A 35 -0.52 20.65 -8.87
C VAL A 35 -0.46 20.74 -10.41
N LYS A 36 0.17 19.76 -11.06
CA LYS A 36 0.30 19.72 -12.52
C LYS A 36 0.41 18.28 -13.03
N ASN A 37 -0.47 17.91 -13.94
CA ASN A 37 -0.35 16.70 -14.75
C ASN A 37 0.06 17.10 -16.18
N LYS A 38 1.37 17.27 -16.41
CA LYS A 38 1.93 17.84 -17.64
C LYS A 38 1.49 17.10 -18.92
N TYR A 39 1.28 15.79 -18.83
CA TYR A 39 0.96 14.92 -19.96
C TYR A 39 -0.46 14.38 -19.91
N HIS A 40 -1.30 14.89 -18.99
CA HIS A 40 -2.67 14.44 -18.78
C HIS A 40 -2.82 12.91 -18.67
N LEU A 41 -1.83 12.25 -18.04
CA LEU A 41 -1.83 10.80 -17.92
C LEU A 41 -2.87 10.33 -16.89
N SER A 42 -3.49 9.20 -17.18
CA SER A 42 -4.36 8.50 -16.23
C SER A 42 -3.56 7.62 -15.27
N ALA A 43 -4.17 7.25 -14.14
CA ALA A 43 -3.56 6.34 -13.17
C ALA A 43 -3.21 4.98 -13.78
N GLU A 44 -4.05 4.49 -14.71
CA GLU A 44 -3.86 3.23 -15.42
C GLU A 44 -2.66 3.30 -16.36
N GLN A 45 -2.47 4.41 -17.08
CA GLN A 45 -1.31 4.60 -17.96
C GLN A 45 -0.01 4.62 -17.17
N VAL A 46 -0.01 5.26 -15.99
CA VAL A 46 1.14 5.27 -15.08
C VAL A 46 1.43 3.85 -14.58
N GLN A 47 0.41 3.10 -14.15
CA GLN A 47 0.59 1.73 -13.69
C GLN A 47 1.06 0.79 -14.79
N ALA A 48 0.55 0.92 -16.01
CA ALA A 48 0.99 0.14 -17.16
C ALA A 48 2.49 0.33 -17.39
N LYS A 49 2.98 1.58 -17.35
CA LYS A 49 4.40 1.85 -17.52
C LYS A 49 5.26 1.33 -16.37
N ALA A 50 4.77 1.43 -15.13
CA ALA A 50 5.45 0.86 -13.97
C ALA A 50 5.59 -0.67 -14.08
N ASN A 51 4.57 -1.36 -14.59
CA ASN A 51 4.62 -2.82 -14.82
C ASN A 51 5.61 -3.20 -15.92
N GLU A 52 5.76 -2.38 -16.98
CA GLU A 52 6.78 -2.60 -18.01
C GLU A 52 8.20 -2.47 -17.47
N ILE A 53 8.44 -1.53 -16.56
CA ILE A 53 9.76 -1.26 -15.98
C ILE A 53 10.18 -2.35 -14.97
N ASN A 54 9.22 -2.88 -14.21
CA ASN A 54 9.47 -3.88 -13.17
C ASN A 54 9.50 -5.33 -13.70
N ARG A 55 9.49 -5.53 -15.02
CA ARG A 55 9.70 -6.83 -15.67
C ARG A 55 11.18 -7.15 -15.79
#